data_AF-A0A1Q3D9D5-F1
#
_entry.id   AF-A0A1Q3D9D5-F1
#
_cell.length_a   1.000
_cell.length_b   1.000
_cell.length_c   1.000
_cell.angle_alpha   90.00
_cell.angle_beta   90.00
_cell.angle_gamma   90.00
#
_symmetry.space_group_name_H-M   'P 1'
#
loop_
_entity.id
_entity.type
_entity.pdbx_description
1 polymer ?
#
loop_
_entity_poly.entity_id
_entity_poly.type
_entity_poly.pdbx_seq_one_letter_code
_entity_poly.pdbx_strand_id
1 'polypeptide(L)'
;IIKPFKVKNEGITTKIFQRKILFAFNEKPITKEINLLKTLSMFKEHSINLIKTKENHLYFMKQDQKRHVVSLPYEKDFSERNILTKARPIQMTHELIEYSKKEIHELLSRKLIRPSKSPWSCAAFYVKKNSEIER
;
A
#
# COMPACT_ATOMS: atom_id res chain seq x y z
N ILE A 1 -11.83 -13.07 -25.19
CA ILE A 1 -10.94 -12.58 -26.27
C ILE A 1 -11.80 -12.43 -27.53
N ILE A 2 -12.01 -11.19 -28.02
CA ILE A 2 -12.72 -10.98 -29.28
C ILE A 2 -11.79 -11.49 -30.39
N LYS A 3 -12.25 -12.46 -31.19
CA LYS A 3 -11.45 -12.99 -32.30
C LYS A 3 -11.47 -12.00 -33.47
N PRO A 4 -10.37 -11.85 -34.22
CA PRO A 4 -10.34 -10.95 -35.36
C PRO A 4 -11.46 -11.32 -36.35
N PHE A 5 -12.19 -10.30 -36.80
CA PHE A 5 -13.26 -10.44 -37.78
C PHE A 5 -13.01 -9.50 -38.96
N LYS A 6 -13.48 -9.89 -40.14
CA LYS A 6 -13.42 -9.12 -41.37
C LYS A 6 -14.84 -8.84 -41.84
N VAL A 7 -15.13 -7.57 -42.07
CA VAL A 7 -16.43 -7.10 -42.58
C VAL A 7 -16.39 -7.12 -44.11
N LYS A 8 -17.39 -7.72 -44.73
CA LYS A 8 -17.65 -7.68 -46.17
C LYS A 8 -19.05 -7.10 -46.42
N ASN A 9 -19.36 -6.76 -47.67
CA ASN A 9 -20.69 -6.24 -48.04
C ASN A 9 -21.83 -7.24 -47.75
N GLU A 10 -21.53 -8.54 -47.78
CA GLU A 10 -22.50 -9.62 -47.53
C GLU A 10 -22.67 -9.96 -46.03
N GLY A 11 -21.72 -9.56 -45.16
CA GLY A 11 -21.72 -10.00 -43.77
C GLY A 11 -20.39 -9.87 -43.03
N ILE A 12 -20.38 -10.28 -41.76
CA ILE A 12 -19.19 -10.35 -40.91
C ILE A 12 -18.63 -11.77 -40.93
N THR A 13 -17.34 -11.89 -41.21
CA THR A 13 -16.63 -13.18 -41.17
C THR A 13 -15.66 -13.23 -40.02
N THR A 14 -15.63 -14.31 -39.26
CA THR A 14 -14.61 -14.55 -38.22
C THR A 14 -14.12 -16.00 -38.27
N LYS A 15 -12.88 -16.23 -37.82
CA LYS A 15 -12.26 -17.56 -37.79
C LYS A 15 -12.14 -18.03 -36.35
N ILE A 16 -12.86 -19.09 -36.00
CA ILE A 16 -12.92 -19.65 -34.66
C ILE A 16 -12.53 -21.13 -34.77
N PHE A 17 -11.42 -21.54 -34.14
CA PHE A 17 -10.94 -22.94 -34.16
C PHE A 17 -10.85 -23.52 -35.58
N GLN A 18 -10.22 -22.77 -36.48
CA GLN A 18 -10.06 -23.10 -37.90
C GLN A 18 -11.35 -23.12 -38.74
N ARG A 19 -12.53 -23.11 -38.12
CA ARG A 19 -13.82 -22.97 -38.81
C ARG A 19 -14.12 -21.51 -39.11
N LYS A 20 -14.58 -21.24 -40.32
CA LYS A 20 -15.01 -19.91 -40.75
C LYS A 20 -16.50 -19.77 -40.50
N ILE A 21 -16.89 -18.75 -39.75
CA ILE A 21 -18.29 -18.43 -39.48
C ILE A 21 -18.62 -17.15 -40.25
N LEU A 22 -19.73 -17.16 -40.98
CA LEU A 22 -20.28 -16.01 -41.69
C LEU A 22 -21.60 -15.61 -41.04
N PHE A 23 -21.67 -14.37 -40.58
CA PHE A 23 -22.91 -13.73 -40.17
C PHE A 23 -23.37 -12.82 -41.31
N ALA A 24 -24.33 -13.29 -42.11
CA ALA A 24 -24.86 -12.52 -43.24
C ALA A 24 -25.70 -11.33 -42.75
N PHE A 25 -25.66 -10.22 -43.49
CA PHE A 25 -26.55 -9.10 -43.24
C PHE A 25 -27.86 -9.28 -44.01
N ASN A 26 -29.00 -9.09 -43.35
CA ASN A 26 -30.30 -9.12 -44.03
C ASN A 26 -30.53 -7.86 -44.88
N GLU A 27 -29.92 -6.73 -44.49
CA GLU A 27 -30.02 -5.44 -45.17
C GLU A 27 -28.62 -4.82 -45.35
N LYS A 28 -28.49 -3.80 -46.22
CA LYS A 28 -27.21 -3.11 -46.42
C LYS A 28 -26.73 -2.54 -45.09
N PRO A 29 -25.50 -2.86 -44.65
CA PRO A 29 -25.05 -2.49 -43.32
C PRO A 29 -24.88 -0.97 -43.20
N ILE A 30 -25.35 -0.42 -42.09
CA ILE A 30 -25.18 1.01 -41.77
C ILE A 30 -23.72 1.22 -41.35
N THR A 31 -22.95 1.93 -42.17
CA THR A 31 -21.51 2.14 -41.97
C THR A 31 -21.16 2.77 -40.62
N LYS A 32 -22.07 3.58 -40.05
CA LYS A 32 -21.93 4.17 -38.71
C LYS A 32 -21.85 3.10 -37.61
N GLU A 33 -22.68 2.06 -37.69
CA GLU A 33 -22.73 0.99 -36.68
C GLU A 33 -21.48 0.11 -36.72
N ILE A 34 -20.97 -0.19 -37.92
CA ILE A 34 -19.73 -0.97 -38.08
C ILE A 34 -18.53 -0.22 -37.47
N ASN A 35 -18.44 1.09 -37.71
CA ASN A 35 -17.37 1.91 -37.17
C ASN A 35 -17.46 2.01 -35.64
N LEU A 36 -18.67 2.12 -35.09
CA LEU A 36 -18.91 2.09 -33.65
C LEU A 36 -18.49 0.75 -33.02
N LEU A 37 -18.84 -0.38 -33.64
CA LEU A 37 -18.41 -1.71 -33.19
C LEU A 37 -16.88 -1.85 -33.20
N LYS A 38 -16.23 -1.27 -34.21
CA LYS A 38 -14.77 -1.28 -34.31
C LYS A 38 -14.11 -0.43 -33.22
N THR A 39 -14.62 0.76 -32.92
CA THR A 39 -14.09 1.61 -31.83
C THR A 39 -14.31 0.98 -30.47
N LEU A 40 -15.48 0.41 -30.21
CA LEU A 40 -15.77 -0.33 -28.97
C LEU A 40 -14.84 -1.55 -28.80
N SER A 41 -14.55 -2.27 -29.88
CA SER A 41 -13.60 -3.39 -29.84
C SER A 41 -12.18 -2.93 -29.48
N MET A 42 -11.69 -1.85 -30.11
CA MET A 42 -10.36 -1.30 -29.80
C MET A 42 -10.27 -0.81 -28.35
N PHE A 43 -11.32 -0.14 -27.86
CA PHE A 43 -11.39 0.34 -26.47
C PHE A 43 -11.34 -0.82 -25.46
N LYS A 44 -12.04 -1.92 -25.75
CA LYS A 44 -12.01 -3.12 -24.93
C LYS A 44 -10.61 -3.75 -24.88
N GLU A 45 -9.90 -3.77 -26.00
CA GLU A 45 -8.54 -4.33 -26.05
C GLU A 45 -7.54 -3.45 -25.27
N HIS A 46 -7.64 -2.12 -25.42
CA HIS A 46 -6.82 -1.18 -24.68
C HIS A 46 -7.02 -1.30 -23.16
N SER A 47 -8.27 -1.39 -22.70
CA SER A 47 -8.58 -1.54 -21.28
C SER A 47 -8.05 -2.86 -20.70
N ILE A 48 -8.14 -3.97 -21.45
CA ILE A 48 -7.52 -5.25 -21.07
C ILE A 48 -6.00 -5.13 -20.96
N ASN A 49 -5.35 -4.47 -21.93
CA ASN A 49 -3.91 -4.28 -21.89
C ASN A 49 -3.48 -3.45 -20.68
N LEU A 50 -4.21 -2.38 -20.35
CA LEU A 50 -3.93 -1.56 -19.17
C LEU A 50 -4.02 -2.35 -17.87
N ILE A 51 -5.03 -3.23 -17.74
CA ILE A 51 -5.19 -4.10 -16.58
C ILE A 51 -3.98 -5.03 -16.47
N LYS A 52 -3.59 -5.68 -17.57
CA LYS A 52 -2.44 -6.59 -17.61
C LYS A 52 -1.12 -5.90 -17.21
N THR A 53 -0.92 -4.66 -17.64
CA THR A 53 0.28 -3.87 -17.27
C THR A 53 0.30 -3.56 -15.78
N LYS A 54 -0.85 -3.19 -15.19
CA LYS A 54 -0.97 -2.93 -13.75
C LYS A 54 -0.74 -4.19 -12.91
N GLU A 55 -1.27 -5.34 -13.34
CA GLU A 55 -1.03 -6.62 -12.67
C GLU A 55 0.45 -7.01 -12.68
N ASN A 56 1.12 -6.88 -13.83
CA ASN A 56 2.56 -7.14 -13.94
C ASN A 56 3.37 -6.22 -13.02
N HIS A 57 3.05 -4.92 -13.00
CA HIS A 57 3.72 -3.97 -12.12
C HIS A 57 3.53 -4.35 -10.64
N LEU A 58 2.30 -4.67 -10.23
CA LEU A 58 2.01 -5.12 -8.86
C LEU A 58 2.77 -6.40 -8.50
N TYR A 59 2.92 -7.33 -9.45
CA TYR A 59 3.70 -8.55 -9.26
C TYR A 59 5.17 -8.23 -8.95
N PHE A 60 5.80 -7.33 -9.71
CA PHE A 60 7.17 -6.89 -9.45
C PHE A 60 7.32 -6.16 -8.11
N MET A 61 6.40 -5.24 -7.78
CA MET A 61 6.42 -4.56 -6.48
C MET A 61 6.36 -5.54 -5.29
N LYS A 62 5.51 -6.57 -5.38
CA LYS A 62 5.44 -7.62 -4.35
C LYS A 62 6.71 -8.45 -4.24
N GLN A 63 7.42 -8.67 -5.35
CA GLN A 63 8.72 -9.35 -5.31
C GLN A 63 9.78 -8.49 -4.61
N ASP A 64 9.85 -7.20 -4.90
CA ASP A 64 10.84 -6.31 -4.29
C ASP A 64 10.60 -6.10 -2.80
N GLN A 65 9.34 -6.11 -2.34
CA GLN A 65 9.01 -6.09 -0.92
C GLN A 65 9.63 -7.28 -0.17
N LYS A 66 9.61 -8.48 -0.76
CA LYS A 66 10.23 -9.68 -0.14
C LYS A 66 11.74 -9.60 -0.06
N ARG A 67 12.39 -8.87 -0.99
CA ARG A 67 13.86 -8.68 -0.98
C ARG A 67 14.33 -7.75 0.14
N HIS A 68 13.48 -6.82 0.57
CA HIS A 68 13.82 -5.84 1.61
C HIS A 68 13.34 -6.23 3.02
N VAL A 69 12.77 -7.43 3.20
CA VAL A 69 12.57 -7.99 4.55
C VAL A 69 13.92 -8.47 5.06
N VAL A 70 14.69 -7.53 5.62
CA VAL A 70 15.87 -7.87 6.42
C VAL A 70 15.35 -8.40 7.75
N SER A 71 15.32 -9.72 7.90
CA SER A 71 15.22 -10.31 9.23
C SER A 71 16.53 -9.98 9.94
N LEU A 72 16.50 -9.02 10.87
CA LEU A 72 17.62 -8.82 11.78
C LEU A 72 17.85 -10.17 12.49
N PRO A 73 19.10 -10.67 12.54
CA PRO A 73 19.39 -11.89 13.27
C PRO A 73 19.06 -11.64 14.74
N TYR A 74 17.96 -12.22 15.19
CA TYR A 74 17.65 -12.29 16.61
C TYR A 74 18.63 -13.29 17.21
N GLU A 75 19.46 -12.86 18.14
CA GLU A 75 20.30 -13.77 18.91
C GLU A 75 19.41 -14.83 19.57
N LYS A 76 19.63 -16.10 19.23
CA LYS A 76 18.75 -17.21 19.61
C LYS A 76 18.65 -17.39 21.13
N ASP A 77 19.68 -16.93 21.85
CA ASP A 77 19.79 -16.97 23.31
C ASP A 77 19.59 -15.59 23.97
N PHE A 78 19.11 -14.60 23.21
CA PHE A 78 18.83 -13.27 23.75
C PHE A 78 17.71 -13.34 24.79
N SER A 79 18.08 -13.09 26.03
CA SER A 79 17.15 -12.97 27.15
C SER A 79 17.13 -11.53 27.60
N GLU A 80 15.96 -10.88 27.53
CA GLU A 80 15.75 -9.53 28.07
C GLU A 80 16.12 -9.43 29.56
N ARG A 81 16.16 -10.56 30.28
CA ARG A 81 16.56 -10.61 31.70
C ARG A 81 18.06 -10.37 31.91
N ASN A 82 18.89 -10.58 30.88
CA ASN A 82 20.35 -10.45 30.96
C ASN A 82 20.82 -9.01 30.72
N ILE A 83 19.90 -8.09 30.45
CA ILE A 83 20.22 -6.74 30.03
C ILE A 83 20.05 -5.81 31.24
N LEU A 84 21.17 -5.35 31.76
CA LEU A 84 21.29 -4.61 33.03
C LEU A 84 20.76 -3.16 32.97
N THR A 85 20.12 -2.75 31.88
CA THR A 85 19.77 -1.35 31.61
C THR A 85 18.45 -0.94 32.28
N LYS A 86 18.42 -1.02 33.61
CA LYS A 86 17.57 -0.15 34.42
C LYS A 86 18.36 1.10 34.76
N ALA A 87 18.39 2.05 33.83
CA ALA A 87 19.02 3.34 34.09
C ALA A 87 18.32 4.00 35.28
N ARG A 88 19.09 4.45 36.27
CA ARG A 88 18.55 5.21 37.41
C ARG A 88 18.03 6.55 36.89
N PRO A 89 16.88 7.06 37.41
CA PRO A 89 16.42 8.40 37.08
C PRO A 89 17.50 9.45 37.39
N ILE A 90 17.66 10.42 36.49
CA ILE A 90 18.57 11.55 36.69
C ILE A 90 17.94 12.49 37.73
N GLN A 91 18.74 13.00 38.67
CA GLN A 91 18.27 13.99 39.64
C GLN A 91 17.92 15.31 38.93
N MET A 92 16.77 15.89 39.30
CA MET A 92 16.22 17.08 38.66
C MET A 92 15.64 18.03 39.71
N THR A 93 15.55 19.32 39.39
CA THR A 93 14.94 20.33 40.26
C THR A 93 13.44 20.06 40.48
N HIS A 94 12.94 20.46 41.65
CA HIS A 94 11.55 20.20 42.07
C HIS A 94 10.51 20.73 41.07
N GLU A 95 10.74 21.93 40.53
CA GLU A 95 9.83 22.58 39.58
C GLU A 95 9.67 21.76 38.29
N LEU A 96 10.77 21.23 37.74
CA LEU A 96 10.74 20.43 36.52
C LEU A 96 10.11 19.04 36.76
N ILE A 97 10.24 18.50 37.97
CA ILE A 97 9.55 17.26 38.37
C ILE A 97 8.03 17.47 38.40
N GLU A 98 7.55 18.60 38.91
CA GLU A 98 6.11 18.89 38.88
C GLU A 98 5.57 19.04 37.47
N TYR A 99 6.32 19.76 36.62
CA TYR A 99 5.94 19.93 35.22
C TYR A 99 5.88 18.58 34.49
N SER A 100 6.95 17.77 34.60
CA SER A 100 7.00 16.46 33.94
C SER A 100 5.87 15.53 34.40
N LYS A 101 5.46 15.57 35.67
CA LYS A 101 4.29 14.81 36.15
C LYS A 101 3.00 15.25 35.48
N LYS A 102 2.76 16.55 35.32
CA LYS A 102 1.56 17.08 34.65
C LYS A 102 1.50 16.64 33.19
N GLU A 103 2.61 16.73 32.48
CA GLU A 103 2.69 16.33 31.08
C GLU A 103 2.54 14.81 30.89
N ILE A 104 3.15 13.99 31.75
CA ILE A 104 2.94 12.54 31.76
C ILE A 104 1.46 12.20 31.98
N HIS A 105 0.77 12.91 32.89
CA HIS A 105 -0.67 12.74 33.10
C HIS A 105 -1.49 13.10 31.86
N GLU A 106 -1.13 14.15 31.14
CA GLU A 106 -1.76 14.52 29.88
C GLU A 106 -1.52 13.48 28.78
N LEU A 107 -0.31 12.95 28.66
CA LEU A 107 0.01 11.91 27.69
C LEU A 107 -0.74 10.60 27.99
N LEU A 108 -0.92 10.26 29.27
CA LEU A 108 -1.75 9.13 29.71
C LEU A 108 -3.22 9.35 29.37
N SER A 109 -3.77 10.55 29.59
CA SER A 109 -5.18 10.86 29.31
C SER A 109 -5.47 10.84 27.80
N ARG A 110 -4.54 11.32 26.98
CA ARG A 110 -4.58 11.23 25.51
C ARG A 110 -4.30 9.81 24.98
N LYS A 111 -4.00 8.84 25.85
CA LYS A 111 -3.63 7.45 25.50
C LYS A 111 -2.41 7.34 24.57
N LEU A 112 -1.52 8.32 24.61
CA LEU A 112 -0.25 8.31 23.85
C LEU A 112 0.81 7.41 24.52
N ILE A 113 0.73 7.26 25.84
CA ILE A 113 1.59 6.35 26.62
C ILE A 113 0.74 5.46 27.54
N ARG A 114 1.34 4.37 28.05
CA ARG A 114 0.71 3.45 29.00
C ARG A 114 1.74 2.97 30.04
N PRO A 115 1.31 2.62 31.27
CA PRO A 115 2.20 1.99 32.23
C PRO A 115 2.72 0.66 31.69
N SER A 116 4.00 0.38 31.90
CA SER A 116 4.65 -0.85 31.47
C SER A 116 5.46 -1.46 32.62
N LYS A 117 5.64 -2.79 32.58
CA LYS A 117 6.52 -3.54 33.49
C LYS A 117 7.73 -4.09 32.74
N SER A 118 8.33 -3.24 31.89
CA SER A 118 9.48 -3.63 31.05
C SER A 118 10.73 -3.88 31.91
N PRO A 119 11.59 -4.86 31.56
CA PRO A 119 12.91 -4.98 32.16
C PRO A 119 13.83 -3.79 31.79
N TRP A 120 13.46 -3.04 30.75
CA TRP A 120 14.19 -1.87 30.25
C TRP A 120 13.63 -0.56 30.81
N SER A 121 14.51 0.31 31.28
CA SER A 121 14.17 1.71 31.57
C SER A 121 15.25 2.65 31.06
N CYS A 122 14.83 3.67 30.30
CA CYS A 122 15.70 4.78 29.91
C CYS A 122 15.52 5.94 30.90
N ALA A 123 16.61 6.59 31.29
CA ALA A 123 16.51 7.81 32.07
C ALA A 123 16.02 8.95 31.18
N ALA A 124 14.96 9.64 31.61
CA ALA A 124 14.45 10.84 30.95
C ALA A 124 14.84 12.08 31.77
N PHE A 125 15.11 13.18 31.08
CA PHE A 125 15.25 14.50 31.67
C PHE A 125 14.38 15.50 30.90
N TYR A 126 14.00 16.57 31.59
CA TYR A 126 13.13 17.59 31.04
C TYR A 126 13.98 18.78 30.62
N VAL A 127 13.72 19.31 29.42
CA VAL A 127 14.39 20.49 28.89
C VAL A 127 13.32 21.53 28.59
N LYS A 128 13.37 22.65 29.31
CA LYS A 128 12.46 23.77 29.05
C LYS A 128 12.85 24.42 27.72
N LYS A 129 11.93 24.48 26.77
CA LYS A 129 12.18 25.17 25.50
C LYS A 129 11.94 26.67 25.68
N ASN A 130 12.76 27.52 25.07
CA ASN A 130 12.60 28.97 25.22
C ASN A 130 11.20 29.48 24.82
N SER A 131 10.55 28.83 23.85
CA SER A 131 9.18 29.13 23.42
C SER A 131 8.09 28.88 24.48
N GLU A 132 8.40 28.15 25.55
CA GLU A 132 7.48 27.86 26.66
C GLU A 132 7.66 28.84 27.82
N ILE A 133 8.73 29.64 27.81
CA ILE A 133 8.99 30.70 28.81
C ILE A 133 8.22 31.98 28.43
N GLU A 134 8.02 32.22 27.13
CA GLU A 134 7.45 33.46 26.57
C GLU A 134 5.91 33.44 26.42
N ARG A 135 5.20 32.45 26.98
CA ARG A 135 3.74 32.30 26.89
C ARG A 135 3.07 32.46 28.24
#